data_AF-A0A965AQA2-F1
#
_entry.id   AF-A0A965AQA2-F1
#
_cell.length_a   1.000
_cell.length_b   1.000
_cell.length_c   1.000
_cell.angle_alpha   90.00
_cell.angle_beta   90.00
_cell.angle_gamma   90.00
#
_symmetry.space_group_name_H-M   'P 1'
#
loop_
_entity.id
_entity.type
_entity.pdbx_description
1 polymer ?
#
loop_
_entity_poly.entity_id
_entity_poly.type
_entity_poly.pdbx_seq_one_letter_code
_entity_poly.pdbx_strand_id
1 'polypeptide(L)'
;MRTNSHPALIIRMLWATVPSVSMVSEACSTGKPVYVAGLDGGSDKFDRFHAHLHDQGMTRPFDGALESWTYEALRDTENVAEEVVRRYTAFASARAAS
;
A
#
# COMPACT_ATOMS: atom_id res chain seq x y z
N MET A 1 -0.97 -4.26 34.14
CA MET A 1 -0.36 -4.62 32.84
C MET A 1 -1.49 -5.07 31.92
N ARG A 2 -2.05 -4.18 31.08
CA ARG A 2 -3.13 -4.52 30.13
C ARG A 2 -2.50 -4.72 28.76
N THR A 3 -2.42 -5.97 28.30
CA THR A 3 -1.92 -6.35 26.98
C THR A 3 -3.04 -6.17 25.95
N ASN A 4 -3.21 -4.95 25.44
CA ASN A 4 -4.12 -4.74 24.30
C ASN A 4 -3.43 -5.23 23.01
N SER A 5 -3.54 -6.53 22.71
CA SER A 5 -2.66 -7.25 21.76
C SER A 5 -3.25 -7.45 20.35
N HIS A 6 -4.08 -6.52 19.85
CA HIS A 6 -4.63 -6.63 18.49
C HIS A 6 -4.02 -5.53 17.59
N PRO A 7 -2.88 -5.78 16.91
CA PRO A 7 -2.16 -4.76 16.14
C PRO A 7 -2.74 -4.56 14.71
N ALA A 8 -4.06 -4.66 14.54
CA ALA A 8 -4.71 -4.47 13.24
C ALA A 8 -5.00 -2.99 12.95
N LEU A 9 -4.78 -2.55 11.71
CA LEU A 9 -5.11 -1.21 11.23
C LEU A 9 -6.41 -1.25 10.43
N ILE A 10 -7.38 -0.45 10.82
CA ILE A 10 -8.63 -0.27 10.05
C ILE A 10 -8.54 1.05 9.29
N ILE A 11 -8.66 0.99 7.96
CA ILE A 11 -8.70 2.17 7.11
C ILE A 11 -10.09 2.33 6.51
N ARG A 12 -10.72 3.47 6.81
CA ARG A 12 -11.96 3.92 6.20
C ARG A 12 -11.62 4.71 4.93
N MET A 13 -12.04 4.22 3.76
CA MET A 13 -11.81 4.92 2.50
C MET A 13 -12.95 5.91 2.25
N LEU A 14 -12.70 7.22 2.38
CA LEU A 14 -13.61 8.27 1.91
C LEU A 14 -13.11 8.75 0.54
N TRP A 15 -13.99 8.88 -0.45
CA TRP A 15 -13.60 9.23 -1.81
C TRP A 15 -13.20 10.70 -1.93
N ALA A 16 -11.98 10.95 -2.43
CA ALA A 16 -11.63 11.92 -3.47
C ALA A 16 -10.24 12.53 -3.21
N THR A 17 -9.45 12.59 -4.29
CA THR A 17 -8.27 13.44 -4.45
C THR A 17 -7.13 13.22 -3.48
N VAL A 18 -6.42 12.09 -3.63
CA VAL A 18 -4.99 11.96 -3.26
C VAL A 18 -4.64 11.46 -1.84
N PRO A 19 -5.45 11.50 -0.76
CA PRO A 19 -5.04 10.85 0.49
C PRO A 19 -5.47 9.36 0.61
N SER A 20 -6.43 8.83 -0.15
CA SER A 20 -6.89 7.44 0.08
C SER A 20 -5.91 6.35 -0.36
N VAL A 21 -5.27 6.50 -1.53
CA VAL A 21 -4.29 5.51 -2.05
C VAL A 21 -3.01 5.53 -1.25
N SER A 22 -2.45 6.73 -1.01
CA SER A 22 -1.22 6.89 -0.24
C SER A 22 -1.36 6.37 1.20
N MET A 23 -2.50 6.62 1.86
CA MET A 23 -2.75 6.09 3.21
C MET A 23 -2.85 4.55 3.23
N VAL A 24 -3.47 3.95 2.21
CA VAL A 24 -3.54 2.49 2.12
C VAL A 24 -2.17 1.89 1.82
N SER A 25 -1.39 2.50 0.91
CA SER A 25 0.00 2.08 0.65
C SER A 25 0.89 2.19 1.89
N GLU A 26 0.78 3.28 2.66
CA GLU A 26 1.54 3.48 3.89
C GLU A 26 1.16 2.47 4.97
N ALA A 27 -0.11 2.10 5.10
CA ALA A 27 -0.48 1.02 6.02
C ALA A 27 0.03 -0.35 5.53
N CYS A 28 0.01 -0.61 4.22
CA CYS A 28 0.53 -1.84 3.64
C CYS A 28 2.07 -1.97 3.80
N SER A 29 2.81 -0.86 3.90
CA SER A 29 4.26 -0.93 4.15
C SER A 29 4.60 -1.40 5.58
N THR A 30 3.62 -1.49 6.48
CA THR A 30 3.84 -1.99 7.84
C THR A 30 3.85 -3.52 7.96
N GLY A 31 3.33 -4.23 6.96
CA GLY A 31 3.13 -5.69 7.00
C GLY A 31 2.08 -6.15 8.01
N LYS A 32 1.31 -5.24 8.61
CA LYS A 32 0.24 -5.51 9.58
C LYS A 32 -1.11 -5.68 8.87
N PRO A 33 -2.07 -6.41 9.45
CA PRO A 33 -3.44 -6.50 8.94
C PRO A 33 -4.03 -5.14 8.57
N VAL A 34 -4.43 -4.97 7.32
CA VAL A 34 -5.12 -3.76 6.84
C VAL A 34 -6.53 -4.12 6.40
N TYR A 35 -7.51 -3.53 7.08
CA TYR A 35 -8.90 -3.60 6.65
C TYR A 35 -9.27 -2.40 5.80
N VAL A 36 -9.99 -2.66 4.71
CA VAL A 36 -10.51 -1.63 3.81
C VAL A 36 -12.03 -1.72 3.77
N ALA A 37 -12.71 -0.65 4.17
CA ALA A 37 -14.16 -0.52 4.00
C ALA A 37 -14.46 0.12 2.65
N GLY A 38 -15.09 -0.63 1.74
CA GLY A 38 -15.61 -0.10 0.49
C GLY A 38 -16.75 0.88 0.72
N LEU A 39 -16.75 1.99 -0.03
CA LEU A 39 -17.89 2.88 -0.16
C LEU A 39 -18.31 2.90 -1.62
N ASP A 40 -19.62 2.87 -1.87
CA ASP A 40 -20.15 2.90 -3.23
C ASP A 40 -19.69 4.16 -3.98
N GLY A 41 -19.28 3.94 -5.23
CA GLY A 41 -19.14 4.99 -6.21
C GLY A 41 -17.84 5.04 -6.99
N GLY A 42 -16.74 4.41 -6.55
CA GLY A 42 -15.36 4.62 -7.04
C GLY A 42 -15.09 4.66 -8.56
N SER A 43 -13.92 5.17 -8.96
CA SER A 43 -13.46 5.12 -10.36
C SER A 43 -12.68 3.84 -10.65
N ASP A 44 -12.75 3.30 -11.88
CA ASP A 44 -12.05 2.10 -12.33
C ASP A 44 -10.56 2.01 -11.92
N LYS A 45 -9.85 3.15 -11.90
CA LYS A 45 -8.44 3.21 -11.48
C LYS A 45 -8.25 2.81 -10.01
N PHE A 46 -9.11 3.29 -9.13
CA PHE A 46 -9.05 2.98 -7.70
C PHE A 46 -9.46 1.53 -7.47
N ASP A 47 -10.50 1.07 -8.16
CA ASP A 47 -10.96 -0.32 -8.04
C ASP A 47 -9.86 -1.31 -8.43
N ARG A 48 -9.13 -1.03 -9.52
CA ARG A 48 -7.95 -1.81 -9.92
C ARG A 48 -6.84 -1.80 -8.87
N PHE A 49 -6.58 -0.65 -8.24
CA PHE A 49 -5.57 -0.55 -7.19
C PHE A 49 -5.95 -1.36 -5.95
N HIS A 50 -7.21 -1.27 -5.50
CA HIS A 50 -7.69 -2.02 -4.35
C HIS A 50 -7.77 -3.52 -4.62
N ALA A 51 -8.20 -3.91 -5.82
CA ALA A 51 -8.17 -5.30 -6.27
C ALA A 51 -6.75 -5.87 -6.24
N HIS A 52 -5.76 -5.11 -6.73
CA HIS A 52 -4.37 -5.54 -6.69
C HIS A 52 -3.88 -5.81 -5.26
N LEU A 53 -4.12 -4.89 -4.31
CA LEU A 53 -3.71 -5.08 -2.92
C LEU A 53 -4.44 -6.25 -2.24
N HIS A 54 -5.71 -6.45 -2.56
CA HIS A 54 -6.49 -7.58 -2.08
C HIS A 54 -5.94 -8.91 -2.61
N ASP A 55 -5.64 -8.99 -3.90
CA ASP A 55 -5.07 -10.19 -4.54
C ASP A 55 -3.68 -10.53 -4.01
N GLN A 56 -2.91 -9.53 -3.58
CA GLN A 56 -1.64 -9.72 -2.87
C GLN A 56 -1.82 -10.13 -1.39
N GLY A 57 -3.05 -10.26 -0.90
CA GLY A 57 -3.37 -10.63 0.48
C GLY A 57 -3.10 -9.53 1.51
N MET A 58 -2.81 -8.30 1.06
CA MET A 58 -2.46 -7.18 1.93
C MET A 58 -3.70 -6.60 2.62
N THR A 59 -4.82 -6.56 1.91
CA THR A 59 -6.07 -5.95 2.38
C THR A 59 -7.21 -6.96 2.41
N ARG A 60 -8.15 -6.77 3.35
CA ARG A 60 -9.40 -7.53 3.44
C ARG A 60 -10.58 -6.61 3.78
N PRO A 61 -11.82 -6.94 3.36
CA PRO A 61 -12.99 -6.27 3.89
C PRO A 61 -13.11 -6.50 5.40
N PHE A 62 -13.61 -5.50 6.13
CA PHE A 62 -13.93 -5.66 7.55
C PHE A 62 -15.31 -6.30 7.71
N ASP A 63 -15.37 -7.50 8.29
CA ASP A 63 -16.59 -8.28 8.49
C ASP A 63 -17.12 -8.22 9.94
N GLY A 64 -16.52 -7.37 10.78
CA GLY A 64 -16.86 -7.23 12.19
C GLY A 64 -15.90 -7.96 13.13
N ALA A 65 -15.00 -8.79 12.61
CA ALA A 65 -13.94 -9.44 13.38
C ALA A 65 -12.56 -8.83 13.08
N LEU A 66 -11.73 -8.75 14.12
CA LEU A 66 -10.31 -8.39 13.98
C LEU A 66 -9.46 -9.66 13.96
N GLU A 67 -9.27 -10.19 12.77
CA GLU A 67 -8.26 -11.19 12.46
C GLU A 67 -6.85 -10.60 12.36
N SER A 68 -5.86 -11.49 12.53
CA SER A 68 -4.45 -11.19 12.35
C SER A 68 -3.87 -12.07 11.24
N TRP A 69 -3.22 -11.43 10.27
CA TRP A 69 -2.47 -12.06 9.18
C TRP A 69 -1.21 -11.22 8.88
N THR A 70 -0.30 -11.80 8.12
CA THR A 70 0.91 -11.13 7.65
C THR A 70 1.02 -11.29 6.14
N TYR A 71 1.71 -10.35 5.51
CA TYR A 71 2.00 -10.34 4.08
C TYR A 71 3.35 -9.65 3.87
N GLU A 72 3.91 -9.76 2.68
CA GLU A 72 5.13 -9.03 2.33
C GLU A 72 4.84 -7.53 2.27
N ALA A 73 5.53 -6.78 3.13
CA ALA A 73 5.30 -5.34 3.23
C ALA A 73 5.54 -4.65 1.88
N LEU A 74 4.66 -3.71 1.55
CA LEU A 74 4.78 -2.93 0.32
C LEU A 74 6.05 -2.06 0.36
N ARG A 75 6.93 -2.20 -0.64
CA ARG A 75 8.22 -1.49 -0.76
C ARG A 75 8.33 -0.65 -2.03
N ASP A 76 7.20 -0.22 -2.58
CA ASP A 76 7.16 0.50 -3.87
C ASP A 76 8.05 1.74 -3.88
N THR A 77 8.09 2.50 -2.78
CA THR A 77 8.94 3.70 -2.67
C THR A 77 10.42 3.35 -2.80
N GLU A 78 10.87 2.30 -2.12
CA GLU A 78 12.26 1.84 -2.14
C GLU A 78 12.62 1.31 -3.53
N ASN A 79 11.76 0.45 -4.09
CA ASN A 79 11.94 -0.13 -5.42
C ASN A 79 12.04 0.96 -6.51
N VAL A 80 11.19 1.99 -6.45
CA VAL A 80 11.22 3.11 -7.40
C VAL A 80 12.48 3.96 -7.21
N ALA A 81 12.87 4.24 -5.96
CA ALA A 81 14.08 5.01 -5.69
C ALA A 81 15.34 4.31 -6.23
N GLU A 82 15.48 3.00 -6.00
CA GLU A 82 16.57 2.19 -6.53
C GLU A 82 16.60 2.21 -8.06
N GLU A 83 15.45 2.08 -8.71
CA GLU A 83 15.35 2.09 -10.17
C GLU A 83 15.70 3.46 -10.76
N VAL A 84 15.30 4.56 -10.09
CA VAL A 84 15.68 5.92 -10.49
C VAL A 84 17.19 6.09 -10.40
N VAL A 85 17.82 5.67 -9.30
CA VAL A 85 19.28 5.72 -9.14
C VAL A 85 19.99 4.92 -10.23
N ARG A 86 19.54 3.69 -10.49
CA ARG A 86 20.12 2.82 -11.52
C ARG A 86 20.13 3.48 -12.90
N ARG A 87 18.98 4.04 -13.31
CA ARG A 87 18.85 4.71 -14.62
C ARG A 87 19.62 6.02 -14.69
N TYR A 88 19.62 6.79 -13.61
CA TYR A 88 20.33 8.05 -13.56
C TYR A 88 21.85 7.84 -13.67
N THR A 89 22.40 6.86 -12.95
CA THR A 89 23.83 6.53 -13.04
C THR A 89 24.20 6.11 -14.45
N ALA A 90 23.41 5.25 -15.10
CA ALA A 90 23.66 4.84 -16.49
C ALA A 90 23.63 6.02 -17.47
N PHE A 91 22.66 6.94 -17.31
CA PHE A 91 22.57 8.16 -18.10
C PHE A 91 23.76 9.10 -17.88
N ALA A 92 24.14 9.33 -16.62
CA ALA A 92 25.26 10.19 -16.26
C ALA A 92 26.59 9.67 -16.80
N SER A 93 26.83 8.35 -16.70
CA SER A 93 28.01 7.70 -17.26
C SER A 93 28.09 7.84 -18.79
N ALA A 94 26.98 7.70 -19.51
CA ALA A 94 26.95 7.88 -20.95
C ALA A 94 27.26 9.33 -21.38
N ARG A 95 26.79 10.32 -20.61
CA ARG A 95 27.09 11.75 -20.84
C ARG A 95 28.53 12.13 -20.54
N ALA A 96 29.17 11.48 -19.56
CA ALA A 96 30.58 11.76 -19.22
C ALA A 96 31.57 11.13 -20.22
N ALA A 97 31.12 10.14 -21.00
CA ALA A 97 31.89 9.48 -22.05
C ALA A 97 31.73 10.12 -23.45
N SER A 98 30.93 11.19 -23.56
CA SER A 98 30.72 11.99 -24.77
C SER A 98 31.44 13.33 -24.65
#